data_AF-M0N4E2-F1
#
_entry.id   AF-M0N4E2-F1
#
_cell.length_a   1.000
_cell.length_b   1.000
_cell.length_c   1.000
_cell.angle_alpha   90.00
_cell.angle_beta   90.00
_cell.angle_gamma   90.00
#
_symmetry.space_group_name_H-M   'P 1'
#
loop_
_entity.id
_entity.type
_entity.pdbx_description
1 polymer ?
#
loop_
_entity_poly.entity_id
_entity_poly.type
_entity_poly.pdbx_seq_one_letter_code
_entity_poly.pdbx_strand_id
1 'polypeptide(L)' 'MTQYYDLLLGLIPLALGGITTVLATVGVSLTLAVPIAASVAVALIGHGMFVRAPGASATPQPTSQTVNATPDSQINSAD' A
#
# COMPACT_ATOMS: atom_id res chain seq x y z
N MET A 1 10.68 10.34 0.78
CA MET A 1 9.47 9.82 1.43
C MET A 1 9.21 8.41 0.90
N THR A 2 10.07 7.44 1.16
CA THR A 2 9.81 6.07 0.71
C THR A 2 8.69 5.53 1.59
N GLN A 3 7.50 5.33 1.02
CA GLN A 3 6.36 4.83 1.76
C GLN A 3 6.56 3.33 2.05
N TYR A 4 6.03 2.85 3.18
CA TYR A 4 6.07 1.42 3.54
C TYR A 4 5.59 0.50 2.40
N TYR A 5 4.64 0.97 1.60
CA TYR A 5 4.13 0.26 0.42
C TYR A 5 5.10 0.25 -0.76
N ASP A 6 5.98 1.25 -0.92
CA ASP A 6 7.03 1.23 -1.95
C ASP A 6 8.05 0.14 -1.68
N LEU A 7 8.35 -0.11 -0.40
CA LEU A 7 9.22 -1.22 0.02
C LEU A 7 8.57 -2.57 -0.24
N LEU A 8 7.28 -2.73 0.06
CA LEU A 8 6.53 -3.96 -0.27
C LEU A 8 6.48 -4.20 -1.78
N LEU A 9 6.32 -3.13 -2.58
CA LEU A 9 6.30 -3.21 -4.05
C LEU A 9 7.63 -3.70 -4.62
N GLY A 10 8.77 -3.32 -4.02
CA GLY A 10 10.09 -3.83 -4.39
C GLY A 10 10.39 -5.23 -3.84
N LEU A 11 9.91 -5.54 -2.63
CA LEU A 11 10.16 -6.82 -1.96
C LEU A 11 9.45 -8.01 -2.61
N ILE A 12 8.28 -7.83 -3.23
CA ILE A 12 7.56 -8.91 -3.92
C ILE A 12 8.35 -9.48 -5.12
N PRO A 13 8.76 -8.66 -6.12
CA PRO A 13 9.57 -9.16 -7.24
C PRO A 13 10.96 -9.59 -6.78
N LEU A 14 11.53 -8.94 -5.76
CA LEU A 14 12.82 -9.35 -5.18
C LEU A 14 12.74 -10.73 -4.51
N ALA A 15 11.68 -10.99 -3.74
CA ALA A 15 11.47 -12.29 -3.11
C ALA A 15 11.21 -13.36 -4.17
N LEU A 16 10.33 -13.09 -5.13
CA LEU A 16 10.00 -14.07 -6.17
C LEU A 16 11.21 -14.39 -7.06
N GLY A 17 11.87 -13.36 -7.60
CA GLY A 17 13.04 -13.52 -8.45
C GLY A 17 14.25 -14.01 -7.67
N GLY A 18 14.63 -13.31 -6.60
CA GLY A 18 15.83 -13.60 -5.82
C GLY A 18 15.83 -14.97 -5.19
N ILE A 19 14.74 -15.37 -4.51
CA ILE A 19 14.67 -16.70 -3.87
C ILE A 19 14.67 -17.79 -4.94
N THR A 20 13.92 -17.61 -6.04
CA THR A 20 13.92 -18.57 -7.16
C THR A 20 15.31 -18.73 -7.77
N THR A 21 16.02 -17.62 -8.00
CA THR A 21 17.39 -17.64 -8.54
C THR A 21 18.34 -18.35 -7.59
N VAL A 22 18.31 -18.04 -6.29
CA VAL A 22 19.16 -18.72 -5.29
C VAL A 22 18.87 -20.22 -5.27
N LEU A 23 17.61 -20.64 -5.20
CA LEU A 23 17.24 -22.06 -5.21
C LEU A 23 17.66 -22.76 -6.51
N ALA A 24 17.48 -22.12 -7.66
CA ALA A 24 17.90 -22.66 -8.94
C ALA A 24 19.43 -22.82 -9.01
N THR A 25 20.21 -21.87 -8.46
CA THR A 25 21.69 -21.96 -8.44
C THR A 25 22.22 -23.08 -7.57
N VAL A 26 21.50 -23.49 -6.52
CA VAL A 26 21.86 -24.64 -5.68
C VAL A 26 21.28 -25.97 -6.20
N GLY A 27 20.65 -25.97 -7.39
CA GLY A 27 20.19 -27.17 -8.07
C GLY A 27 18.75 -27.59 -7.75
N VAL A 28 17.97 -26.75 -7.07
CA VAL A 28 16.54 -27.02 -6.86
C VAL A 28 15.77 -26.77 -8.15
N SER A 29 14.92 -27.72 -8.53
CA SER A 29 14.08 -27.61 -9.73
C SER A 29 13.18 -26.38 -9.66
N LEU A 30 13.01 -25.69 -10.79
CA LEU A 30 12.15 -24.50 -10.91
C LEU A 30 10.71 -24.78 -10.48
N THR A 31 10.23 -26.01 -10.72
CA THR A 31 8.88 -26.47 -10.32
C THR A 31 8.67 -26.43 -8.80
N LEU A 32 9.74 -26.56 -8.01
CA LEU A 32 9.71 -26.39 -6.55
C LEU A 32 10.12 -25.00 -6.11
N ALA A 33 11.12 -24.40 -6.76
CA ALA A 33 11.65 -23.09 -6.39
C ALA A 33 10.59 -21.98 -6.52
N VAL A 34 9.84 -21.97 -7.61
CA VAL A 34 8.81 -20.95 -7.89
C VAL A 34 7.69 -20.96 -6.85
N PRO A 35 7.02 -22.08 -6.52
CA PRO A 35 5.96 -22.08 -5.49
C PRO A 35 6.48 -21.76 -4.08
N ILE A 36 7.73 -22.12 -3.75
CA ILE A 36 8.35 -21.74 -2.48
C ILE A 36 8.54 -20.22 -2.41
N ALA A 37 9.15 -19.62 -3.45
CA ALA A 37 9.36 -18.17 -3.52
C ALA A 37 8.02 -17.40 -3.54
N ALA A 38 7.00 -17.92 -4.23
CA ALA A 38 5.66 -17.35 -4.25
C ALA A 38 5.01 -17.36 -2.86
N SER A 39 5.21 -18.42 -2.07
CA SER A 39 4.69 -18.51 -0.70
C SER A 39 5.27 -17.42 0.20
N VAL A 40 6.56 -17.10 0.04
CA VAL A 40 7.22 -15.99 0.76
C VAL A 40 6.64 -14.64 0.31
N ALA A 41 6.41 -14.44 -0.99
CA ALA A 41 5.78 -13.23 -1.51
C ALA A 41 4.36 -13.03 -0.93
N VAL A 42 3.55 -14.09 -0.87
CA VAL A 42 2.21 -14.07 -0.26
C VAL A 42 2.30 -13.76 1.23
N ALA A 43 3.28 -14.32 1.96
CA ALA A 43 3.49 -14.01 3.37
C ALA A 43 3.86 -12.53 3.60
N LEU A 44 4.66 -11.92 2.72
CA LEU A 44 4.97 -10.48 2.78
C LEU A 44 3.74 -9.61 2.52
N ILE A 45 2.92 -9.99 1.54
CA ILE A 45 1.64 -9.31 1.25
C ILE A 45 0.71 -9.42 2.46
N GLY A 46 0.55 -10.62 3.01
CA GLY A 46 -0.24 -10.88 4.21
C GLY A 46 0.27 -10.11 5.41
N HIS A 47 1.59 -10.11 5.65
CA HIS A 47 2.20 -9.34 6.73
C HIS A 47 1.92 -7.84 6.58
N GLY A 48 2.04 -7.29 5.36
CA GLY A 48 1.69 -5.90 5.08
C GLY A 48 0.21 -5.58 5.38
N MET A 49 -0.70 -6.49 5.03
CA MET A 49 -2.14 -6.34 5.26
C MET A 49 -2.53 -6.49 6.75
N PHE A 50 -1.87 -7.37 7.49
CA PHE A 50 -2.14 -7.62 8.92
C PHE A 50 -1.45 -6.59 9.83
N VAL A 51 -0.22 -6.17 9.52
CA VAL A 51 0.50 -5.13 10.28
C VAL A 51 -0.05 -3.74 9.97
N ARG A 52 -0.47 -3.51 8.73
CA ARG A 52 -1.06 -2.25 8.28
C ARG A 52 -2.42 -2.52 7.65
N ALA A 53 -3.43 -2.57 8.52
CA ALA A 53 -4.81 -2.80 8.11
C ALA A 53 -5.17 -1.90 6.91
N PRO A 54 -5.72 -2.46 5.82
CA PRO A 54 -6.16 -1.67 4.68
C PRO A 54 -7.21 -0.66 5.16
N GLY A 55 -6.80 0.62 5.25
CA GLY A 55 -7.60 1.69 5.85
C GLY A 55 -6.84 2.62 6.82
N ALA A 56 -5.64 2.24 7.28
CA ALA A 56 -4.85 3.06 8.21
C ALA A 56 -4.22 4.33 7.58
N SER A 57 -4.56 4.68 6.34
CA SER A 57 -4.15 5.94 5.70
C SER A 57 -5.23 6.46 4.76
N ALA A 58 -6.39 6.80 5.32
CA ALA A 58 -7.05 8.05 4.94
C ALA A 58 -6.92 8.99 6.14
N THR A 59 -5.76 9.64 6.28
CA THR A 59 -5.71 10.87 7.08
C THR A 59 -6.64 11.85 6.34
N PRO A 60 -7.72 12.36 6.97
CA PRO A 60 -8.47 13.44 6.37
C PRO A 60 -7.49 14.57 6.10
N GLN A 61 -7.36 14.99 4.85
CA GLN A 61 -6.69 16.24 4.55
C GLN A 61 -7.39 17.31 5.39
N PRO A 62 -6.67 18.02 6.29
CA PRO A 62 -7.29 19.05 7.10
C PRO A 62 -7.90 20.08 6.16
N THR A 63 -9.21 20.24 6.28
CA THR A 63 -10.01 21.32 5.71
C THR A 63 -9.27 22.64 5.88
N SER A 64 -8.66 23.13 4.79
CA SER A 64 -8.28 24.53 4.65
C SER A 64 -9.28 25.21 3.71
N GLN A 65 -10.54 25.27 4.15
CA GLN A 65 -11.55 26.21 3.64
C GLN A 65 -12.38 26.71 4.84
N THR A 66 -11.74 27.52 5.67
CA THR A 66 -12.33 28.42 6.66
C THR A 66 -11.55 29.72 6.45
N VAL A 67 -12.07 30.91 6.10
CA VAL A 67 -13.41 31.48 6.00
C VAL A 67 -13.25 32.75 5.14
N ASN A 68 -14.16 32.99 4.18
CA ASN A 68 -14.62 34.30 3.67
C ASN A 68 -15.52 34.03 2.43
N ALA A 69 -16.81 34.31 2.36
CA ALA A 69 -17.67 35.19 3.12
C ALA A 69 -19.11 34.66 3.10
N THR A 70 -19.79 34.71 4.24
CA THR A 70 -21.24 34.88 4.25
C THR A 70 -21.53 35.88 5.36
N PRO A 71 -21.96 37.10 4.99
CA PRO A 71 -23.35 37.44 5.26
C PRO A 71 -23.98 38.23 4.10
N ASP A 72 -25.32 38.29 4.07
CA ASP A 72 -26.12 39.26 3.31
C ASP A 72 -26.49 38.97 1.85
N SER A 73 -27.18 37.86 1.56
CA SER A 73 -28.13 37.86 0.41
C SER A 73 -29.42 37.07 0.62
N GLN A 74 -29.65 36.49 1.80
CA GLN A 74 -30.77 35.55 1.97
C GLN A 74 -31.53 35.67 3.31
N ILE A 75 -31.76 36.88 3.84
CA ILE A 75 -32.77 37.03 4.90
C ILE A 75 -33.46 38.40 4.76
N ASN A 76 -34.67 38.40 4.21
CA ASN A 76 -35.77 39.31 4.58
C ASN A 76 -35.74 40.79 4.14
N SER A 77 -36.52 41.10 3.09
CA SER A 77 -37.50 42.20 2.98
C SER A 77 -38.26 41.94 1.67
N ALA A 78 -39.41 41.26 1.59
CA ALA A 78 -40.72 41.65 2.11
C ALA A 78 -41.08 43.10 1.75
N ASP A 79 -41.41 43.34 0.47
CA ASP A 79 -42.40 44.32 -0.03
C ASP A 79 -42.91 43.84 -1.40
#